data_AF-A0A954WZW3-F1
#
_entry.id   AF-A0A954WZW3-F1
#
_cell.length_a   1.000
_cell.length_b   1.000
_cell.length_c   1.000
_cell.angle_alpha   90.00
_cell.angle_beta   90.00
_cell.angle_gamma   90.00
#
_symmetry.space_group_name_H-M   'P 1'
#
loop_
_entity.id
_entity.type
_entity.pdbx_description
1 polymer ?
#
loop_
_entity_poly.entity_id
_entity_poly.type
_entity_poly.pdbx_seq_one_letter_code
_entity_poly.pdbx_strand_id
1 'polypeptide(L)'
;MSLYIKWHQLIASLAALLLALGCQPSGPVSTQDATSIGESSPDDGSQQAAKPLVEAISAPATVEAADIDPADLPTPVALTAEDWPQFRGAMRDGIVRGNTQLARAWPEGGPPILWKAAVGQGYSAPSIVAGRIYLNDYDESNNEWLVRCLSLDTGDQHWIYRVPKRIRPNHSITRS
;
A
#
# COMPACT_ATOMS: atom_id res chain seq x y z
N MET A 1 17.19 -21.76 -28.24
CA MET A 1 18.22 -22.43 -27.39
C MET A 1 18.83 -21.36 -26.49
N SER A 2 18.40 -21.38 -25.22
CA SER A 2 18.97 -20.76 -24.01
C SER A 2 19.46 -19.29 -24.02
N LEU A 3 18.59 -18.36 -23.60
CA LEU A 3 18.97 -17.03 -23.08
C LEU A 3 18.82 -16.95 -21.55
N TYR A 4 18.75 -18.09 -20.85
CA TYR A 4 18.32 -18.19 -19.44
C TYR A 4 19.47 -18.37 -18.43
N ILE A 5 20.74 -18.16 -18.83
CA ILE A 5 21.91 -18.56 -18.00
C ILE A 5 22.74 -17.36 -17.47
N LYS A 6 22.39 -16.10 -17.76
CA LYS A 6 23.17 -14.93 -17.29
C LYS A 6 22.63 -14.17 -16.07
N TRP A 7 21.59 -14.67 -15.39
CA TRP A 7 21.01 -13.98 -14.21
C TRP A 7 21.61 -14.40 -12.86
N HIS A 8 22.16 -15.60 -12.73
CA HIS A 8 22.63 -16.12 -11.44
C HIS A 8 24.05 -15.66 -11.06
N GLN A 9 24.81 -15.10 -12.01
CA GLN A 9 26.17 -14.60 -11.77
C GLN A 9 26.21 -13.13 -11.30
N LEU A 10 25.09 -12.40 -11.34
CA LEU A 10 25.02 -11.00 -10.86
C LEU A 10 24.58 -10.88 -9.40
N ILE A 11 23.90 -11.89 -8.84
CA ILE A 11 23.46 -11.90 -7.44
C ILE A 11 24.59 -12.31 -6.49
N ALA A 12 25.58 -13.08 -6.97
CA ALA A 12 26.70 -13.54 -6.16
C ALA A 12 27.77 -12.46 -5.88
N SER A 13 27.79 -11.34 -6.61
CA SER A 13 28.79 -10.27 -6.40
C SER A 13 28.31 -9.11 -5.53
N LEU A 14 27.02 -9.03 -5.17
CA LEU A 14 26.51 -8.01 -4.24
C LEU A 14 26.52 -8.50 -2.77
N ALA A 15 26.47 -9.82 -2.54
CA ALA A 15 26.55 -10.41 -1.21
C ALA A 15 27.97 -10.40 -0.59
N ALA A 16 29.01 -10.24 -1.42
CA ALA A 16 30.40 -10.16 -0.95
C ALA A 16 30.85 -8.74 -0.57
N LEU A 17 30.06 -7.70 -0.87
CA LEU A 17 30.38 -6.31 -0.50
C LEU A 17 29.74 -5.86 0.83
N LEU A 18 28.79 -6.65 1.37
CA LEU A 18 28.07 -6.35 2.62
C LEU A 18 28.65 -7.03 3.87
N LEU A 19 29.75 -7.79 3.75
CA LEU A 19 30.43 -8.44 4.89
C LEU A 19 31.73 -7.73 5.34
N ALA A 20 32.02 -6.53 4.82
CA ALA A 20 33.22 -5.75 5.16
C ALA A 20 32.99 -4.54 6.12
N LEU A 21 31.79 -4.35 6.66
CA LEU A 21 31.53 -3.37 7.73
C LEU A 21 30.95 -4.08 8.96
N GLY A 22 31.83 -4.54 9.84
CA GLY A 22 31.50 -5.43 10.96
C GLY A 22 30.56 -4.82 11.99
N CYS A 23 29.28 -5.13 11.86
CA CYS A 23 28.27 -4.84 12.87
C CYS A 23 27.67 -6.17 13.34
N GLN A 24 28.07 -6.65 14.52
CA GLN A 24 27.43 -7.78 15.18
C GLN A 24 26.17 -7.33 15.94
N PRO A 25 25.11 -8.17 16.01
CA PRO A 25 23.93 -7.87 16.80
C PRO A 25 24.20 -8.11 18.29
N SER A 26 24.05 -7.08 19.12
CA SER A 26 24.08 -7.17 20.59
C SER A 26 22.75 -7.73 21.13
N GLY A 27 22.86 -8.65 22.09
CA GLY A 27 21.78 -9.49 22.65
C GLY A 27 20.75 -8.80 23.57
N PRO A 28 19.91 -9.58 24.27
CA PRO A 28 18.68 -9.12 24.91
C PRO A 28 18.92 -8.49 26.29
N VAL A 29 18.13 -7.46 26.62
CA VAL A 29 18.09 -6.82 27.95
C VAL A 29 17.00 -7.45 28.82
N SER A 30 17.39 -7.74 30.06
CA SER A 30 16.61 -8.35 31.13
C SER A 30 15.59 -7.40 31.75
N THR A 31 14.44 -7.97 32.11
CA THR A 31 13.33 -7.45 32.92
C THR A 31 13.73 -7.04 34.34
N GLN A 32 13.12 -5.95 34.84
CA GLN A 32 12.80 -5.76 36.27
C GLN A 32 11.42 -5.09 36.41
N ASP A 33 10.60 -5.70 37.26
CA ASP A 33 9.33 -5.18 37.81
C ASP A 33 9.62 -4.19 38.96
N ALA A 34 8.77 -3.15 39.11
CA ALA A 34 8.29 -2.64 40.42
C ALA A 34 7.20 -1.55 40.26
N THR A 35 5.97 -1.98 40.43
CA THR A 35 4.81 -1.40 41.14
C THR A 35 4.76 0.09 41.57
N SER A 36 3.65 0.73 41.13
CA SER A 36 2.69 1.58 41.88
C SER A 36 2.78 3.13 41.92
N ILE A 37 1.61 3.69 41.57
CA ILE A 37 0.84 4.87 42.04
C ILE A 37 1.32 6.31 41.82
N GLY A 38 0.44 7.10 41.19
CA GLY A 38 0.45 8.56 41.25
C GLY A 38 -0.34 9.23 40.12
N GLU A 39 -1.62 9.48 40.33
CA GLU A 39 -2.46 10.33 39.48
C GLU A 39 -2.25 11.81 39.85
N SER A 40 -1.86 12.67 38.90
CA SER A 40 -2.22 14.11 38.88
C SER A 40 -1.71 14.82 37.61
N SER A 41 -2.66 15.43 36.91
CA SER A 41 -2.48 16.59 36.00
C SER A 41 -2.09 17.82 36.85
N PRO A 42 -1.28 18.81 36.39
CA PRO A 42 -1.63 19.70 35.27
C PRO A 42 -0.47 20.21 34.38
N ASP A 43 -0.89 20.80 33.25
CA ASP A 43 -0.18 21.66 32.29
C ASP A 43 0.91 22.57 32.91
N ASP A 44 2.10 22.58 32.29
CA ASP A 44 2.68 23.72 31.54
C ASP A 44 4.23 23.69 31.60
N GLY A 45 4.89 23.91 30.46
CA GLY A 45 6.28 24.38 30.43
C GLY A 45 7.38 23.45 29.86
N SER A 46 7.99 23.97 28.79
CA SER A 46 9.38 23.74 28.30
C SER A 46 9.65 22.50 27.42
N GLN A 47 9.76 22.83 26.13
CA GLN A 47 10.26 21.99 25.04
C GLN A 47 11.74 21.64 25.25
N GLN A 48 12.07 20.36 25.42
CA GLN A 48 13.42 19.86 25.14
C GLN A 48 13.40 19.22 23.75
N ALA A 49 13.85 19.97 22.75
CA ALA A 49 13.95 19.48 21.37
C ALA A 49 15.03 18.39 21.28
N ALA A 50 14.61 17.13 21.09
CA ALA A 50 15.49 16.08 20.62
C ALA A 50 15.88 16.38 19.16
N LYS A 51 17.18 16.52 18.90
CA LYS A 51 17.75 16.73 17.57
C LYS A 51 17.56 15.46 16.73
N PRO A 52 16.82 15.47 15.60
CA PRO A 52 16.69 14.28 14.80
C PRO A 52 17.96 14.08 13.96
N LEU A 53 18.56 12.90 14.06
CA LEU A 53 19.54 12.40 13.09
C LEU A 53 18.76 11.81 11.92
N VAL A 54 18.26 12.69 11.04
CA VAL A 54 17.76 12.29 9.72
C VAL A 54 18.95 12.30 8.76
N GLU A 55 19.47 11.11 8.44
CA GLU A 55 20.26 10.94 7.22
C GLU A 55 19.40 11.38 6.04
N ALA A 56 19.92 12.34 5.29
CA ALA A 56 19.25 12.96 4.17
C ALA A 56 19.08 11.95 3.02
N ILE A 57 17.95 11.26 3.00
CA ILE A 57 17.41 10.74 1.75
C ILE A 57 17.08 11.97 0.91
N SER A 58 17.84 12.17 -0.18
CA SER A 58 17.58 13.26 -1.13
C SER A 58 16.09 13.31 -1.43
N ALA A 59 15.51 14.50 -1.30
CA ALA A 59 14.13 14.77 -1.67
C ALA A 59 13.87 14.16 -3.06
N PRO A 60 12.70 13.52 -3.30
CA PRO A 60 12.36 13.15 -4.66
C PRO A 60 12.42 14.43 -5.48
N ALA A 61 13.17 14.40 -6.58
CA ALA A 61 13.27 15.51 -7.50
C ALA A 61 11.87 16.05 -7.74
N THR A 62 11.68 17.35 -7.57
CA THR A 62 10.47 18.02 -8.03
C THR A 62 10.40 17.76 -9.52
N VAL A 63 9.63 16.74 -9.92
CA VAL A 63 9.17 16.66 -11.29
C VAL A 63 8.25 17.85 -11.44
N GLU A 64 8.76 18.93 -12.01
CA GLU A 64 7.90 19.87 -12.73
C GLU A 64 6.95 19.00 -13.55
N ALA A 65 5.65 19.27 -13.46
CA ALA A 65 4.68 18.65 -14.34
C ALA A 65 5.03 19.11 -15.75
N ALA A 66 6.03 18.47 -16.35
CA ALA A 66 6.34 18.59 -17.75
C ALA A 66 5.03 18.24 -18.46
N ASP A 67 4.65 19.11 -19.40
CA ASP A 67 3.53 18.85 -20.29
C ASP A 67 3.73 17.45 -20.88
N ILE A 68 2.99 16.47 -20.36
CA ILE A 68 3.08 15.08 -20.82
C ILE A 68 2.67 15.13 -22.29
N ASP A 69 3.61 14.83 -23.20
CA ASP A 69 3.29 14.71 -24.62
C ASP A 69 2.21 13.61 -24.74
N PRO A 70 1.06 13.88 -25.40
CA PRO A 70 0.07 12.85 -25.67
C PRO A 70 0.65 11.58 -26.33
N ALA A 71 1.77 11.68 -27.04
CA ALA A 71 2.48 10.54 -27.62
C ALA A 71 3.21 9.66 -26.58
N ASP A 72 3.56 10.23 -25.42
CA ASP A 72 4.19 9.51 -24.29
C ASP A 72 3.16 8.87 -23.35
N LEU A 73 1.87 9.09 -23.60
CA LEU A 73 0.81 8.44 -22.83
C LEU A 73 0.80 6.93 -23.12
N PRO A 74 0.68 6.09 -22.08
CA PRO A 74 0.51 4.66 -22.29
C PRO A 74 -0.74 4.41 -23.13
N THR A 75 -0.64 3.44 -24.05
CA THR A 75 -1.78 3.04 -24.89
C THR A 75 -2.95 2.64 -23.99
N PRO A 76 -4.17 3.17 -24.22
CA PRO A 76 -5.34 2.81 -23.43
C PRO A 76 -5.56 1.30 -23.46
N VAL A 77 -5.63 0.67 -22.29
CA VAL A 77 -5.99 -0.74 -22.19
C VAL A 77 -7.47 -0.87 -22.56
N ALA A 78 -7.77 -1.70 -23.56
CA ALA A 78 -9.14 -2.02 -23.92
C ALA A 78 -9.82 -2.76 -22.76
N LEU A 79 -10.94 -2.21 -22.27
CA LEU A 79 -11.71 -2.84 -21.20
C LEU A 79 -12.40 -4.10 -21.70
N THR A 80 -12.39 -5.12 -20.87
CA THR A 80 -13.16 -6.34 -21.03
C THR A 80 -14.47 -6.25 -20.26
N ALA A 81 -15.42 -7.14 -20.59
CA ALA A 81 -16.70 -7.21 -19.86
C ALA A 81 -16.55 -7.67 -18.40
N GLU A 82 -15.38 -8.20 -18.02
CA GLU A 82 -15.03 -8.59 -16.65
C GLU A 82 -14.43 -7.43 -15.84
N ASP A 83 -14.00 -6.35 -16.49
CA ASP A 83 -13.42 -5.20 -15.79
C ASP A 83 -14.49 -4.38 -15.06
N TRP A 84 -14.11 -3.85 -13.89
CA TRP A 84 -14.94 -2.99 -13.05
C TRP A 84 -14.18 -1.69 -12.72
N PRO A 85 -13.99 -0.79 -13.70
CA PRO A 85 -13.04 0.32 -13.58
C PRO A 85 -13.48 1.47 -12.67
N GLN A 86 -14.74 1.51 -12.24
CA GLN A 86 -15.28 2.63 -11.45
C GLN A 86 -16.51 2.20 -10.64
N PHE A 87 -17.02 3.12 -9.82
CA PHE A 87 -18.25 2.91 -9.04
C PHE A 87 -19.41 2.47 -9.94
N ARG A 88 -20.03 1.34 -9.57
CA ARG A 88 -21.10 0.67 -10.33
C ARG A 88 -20.69 0.20 -11.74
N GLY A 89 -19.41 -0.04 -11.99
CA GLY A 89 -18.89 -0.67 -13.20
C GLY A 89 -18.74 0.29 -14.38
N ALA A 90 -18.32 -0.24 -15.53
CA ALA A 90 -17.99 0.55 -16.73
C ALA A 90 -19.13 1.51 -17.14
N MET A 91 -20.38 1.07 -17.01
CA MET A 91 -21.58 1.86 -17.36
C MET A 91 -22.25 2.56 -16.18
N ARG A 92 -21.70 2.46 -14.96
CA ARG A 92 -22.25 3.05 -13.71
C ARG A 92 -23.66 2.58 -13.33
N ASP A 93 -24.08 1.42 -13.80
CA ASP A 93 -25.41 0.86 -13.53
C ASP A 93 -25.41 -0.27 -12.49
N GLY A 94 -24.24 -0.85 -12.19
CA GLY A 94 -24.08 -1.94 -11.23
C GLY A 94 -24.39 -3.31 -11.84
N ILE A 95 -24.33 -3.44 -13.17
CA ILE A 95 -24.63 -4.69 -13.88
C ILE A 95 -23.33 -5.32 -14.38
N VAL A 96 -23.08 -6.57 -13.96
CA VAL A 96 -22.04 -7.44 -14.50
C VAL A 96 -22.46 -7.91 -15.89
N ARG A 97 -21.60 -7.68 -16.89
CA ARG A 97 -21.86 -8.04 -18.30
C ARG A 97 -20.93 -9.12 -18.84
N GLY A 98 -19.92 -9.50 -18.06
CA GLY A 98 -19.03 -10.60 -18.38
C GLY A 98 -19.74 -11.95 -18.41
N ASN A 99 -18.98 -12.99 -18.72
CA ASN A 99 -19.44 -14.37 -18.69
C ASN A 99 -19.41 -14.95 -17.27
N THR A 100 -18.98 -14.16 -16.27
CA THR A 100 -19.00 -14.54 -14.86
C THR A 100 -20.43 -14.74 -14.36
N GLN A 101 -20.78 -16.00 -14.08
CA GLN A 101 -22.07 -16.33 -13.49
C GLN A 101 -22.07 -16.00 -12.00
N LEU A 102 -22.90 -15.04 -11.59
CA LEU A 102 -23.06 -14.69 -10.18
C LEU A 102 -23.76 -15.81 -9.42
N ALA A 103 -23.21 -16.19 -8.28
CA ALA A 103 -23.81 -17.18 -7.39
C ALA A 103 -25.22 -16.72 -6.96
N ARG A 104 -26.22 -17.61 -7.11
CA ARG A 104 -27.60 -17.37 -6.65
C ARG A 104 -27.83 -17.81 -5.20
N ALA A 105 -26.97 -18.68 -4.70
CA ALA A 105 -26.94 -19.15 -3.32
C ALA A 105 -25.49 -19.45 -2.92
N TRP A 106 -25.18 -19.29 -1.64
CA TRP A 106 -23.90 -19.71 -1.07
C TRP A 106 -24.00 -21.13 -0.52
N PRO A 107 -22.90 -21.90 -0.52
CA PRO A 107 -22.85 -23.15 0.21
C PRO A 107 -22.91 -22.89 1.73
N GLU A 108 -23.15 -23.93 2.53
CA GLU A 108 -23.31 -23.82 4.00
C GLU A 108 -22.14 -23.11 4.70
N GLY A 109 -20.90 -23.32 4.21
CA GLY A 109 -19.69 -22.66 4.70
C GLY A 109 -19.33 -21.32 4.04
N GLY A 110 -20.16 -20.82 3.12
CA GLY A 110 -19.86 -19.62 2.33
C GLY A 110 -18.86 -19.84 1.18
N PRO A 111 -18.63 -18.83 0.34
CA PRO A 111 -17.64 -18.92 -0.73
C PRO A 111 -16.23 -19.13 -0.18
N PRO A 112 -15.37 -19.87 -0.91
CA PRO A 112 -13.97 -19.99 -0.52
C PRO A 112 -13.30 -18.62 -0.55
N ILE A 113 -12.56 -18.30 0.51
CA ILE A 113 -11.73 -17.11 0.56
C ILE A 113 -10.42 -17.41 -0.16
N LEU A 114 -10.16 -16.74 -1.29
CA LEU A 114 -8.93 -16.94 -2.05
C LEU A 114 -7.72 -16.28 -1.36
N TRP A 115 -7.89 -15.05 -0.88
CA TRP A 115 -6.87 -14.30 -0.15
C TRP A 115 -7.51 -13.15 0.64
N LYS A 116 -6.71 -12.54 1.53
CA LYS A 116 -7.06 -11.32 2.27
C LYS A 116 -5.86 -10.38 2.28
N ALA A 117 -6.12 -9.08 2.22
CA ALA A 117 -5.11 -8.04 2.37
C ALA A 117 -5.47 -7.13 3.55
N ALA A 118 -4.46 -6.75 4.34
CA ALA A 118 -4.62 -5.74 5.37
C ALA A 118 -4.66 -4.35 4.71
N VAL A 119 -5.70 -3.58 4.99
CA VAL A 119 -5.90 -2.22 4.48
C VAL A 119 -6.31 -1.30 5.63
N GLY A 120 -6.03 -0.01 5.46
CA GLY A 120 -6.42 1.04 6.38
C GLY A 120 -7.92 1.37 6.29
N GLN A 121 -8.31 2.46 6.96
CA GLN A 121 -9.70 2.91 6.93
C GLN A 121 -10.06 3.49 5.56
N GLY A 122 -11.19 3.08 4.99
CA GLY A 122 -11.62 3.56 3.68
C GLY A 122 -13.07 3.22 3.40
N TYR A 123 -13.75 4.08 2.63
CA TYR A 123 -15.11 3.86 2.17
C TYR A 123 -15.19 3.63 0.65
N SER A 124 -14.05 3.55 -0.03
CA SER A 124 -13.99 3.37 -1.48
C SER A 124 -14.28 1.92 -1.85
N ALA A 125 -15.07 1.73 -2.91
CA ALA A 125 -15.14 0.43 -3.57
C ALA A 125 -13.87 0.22 -4.41
N PRO A 126 -13.34 -1.02 -4.49
CA PRO A 126 -12.21 -1.30 -5.34
C PRO A 126 -12.59 -1.11 -6.81
N SER A 127 -11.64 -0.61 -7.60
CA SER A 127 -11.72 -0.61 -9.06
C SER A 127 -10.82 -1.71 -9.60
N ILE A 128 -11.31 -2.50 -10.56
CA ILE A 128 -10.61 -3.68 -11.07
C ILE A 128 -10.45 -3.54 -12.58
N VAL A 129 -9.21 -3.57 -13.06
CA VAL A 129 -8.91 -3.54 -14.49
C VAL A 129 -7.70 -4.43 -14.77
N ALA A 130 -7.80 -5.29 -15.78
CA ALA A 130 -6.68 -6.10 -16.27
C ALA A 130 -5.96 -6.88 -15.16
N GLY A 131 -6.73 -7.54 -14.29
CA GLY A 131 -6.20 -8.36 -13.18
C GLY A 131 -5.57 -7.56 -12.03
N ARG A 132 -5.76 -6.23 -12.00
CA ARG A 132 -5.27 -5.35 -10.93
C ARG A 132 -6.42 -4.74 -10.16
N ILE A 133 -6.26 -4.66 -8.84
CA ILE A 133 -7.17 -3.99 -7.92
C ILE A 133 -6.56 -2.65 -7.52
N TYR A 134 -7.32 -1.59 -7.69
CA TYR A 134 -7.00 -0.25 -7.23
C TYR A 134 -7.92 0.12 -6.06
N LEU A 135 -7.34 0.49 -4.93
CA LEU A 135 -8.07 0.77 -3.70
C LEU A 135 -7.52 2.01 -3.01
N ASN A 136 -8.42 2.85 -2.51
CA ASN A 136 -8.07 4.00 -1.67
C ASN A 136 -8.39 3.71 -0.21
N ASP A 137 -7.42 3.97 0.65
CA ASP A 137 -7.53 3.84 2.11
C ASP A 137 -6.70 4.93 2.83
N TYR A 138 -6.83 4.95 4.16
CA TYR A 138 -6.17 5.89 5.04
C TYR A 138 -5.39 5.15 6.12
N ASP A 139 -4.10 5.47 6.22
CA ASP A 139 -3.22 5.04 7.30
C ASP A 139 -3.26 6.06 8.43
N GLU A 140 -4.01 5.73 9.48
CA GLU A 140 -4.17 6.57 10.66
C GLU A 140 -2.86 6.75 11.44
N SER A 141 -2.01 5.73 11.45
CA SER A 141 -0.76 5.75 12.21
C SER A 141 0.24 6.76 11.64
N ASN A 142 0.24 6.91 10.32
CA ASN A 142 1.15 7.80 9.60
C ASN A 142 0.48 9.10 9.12
N ASN A 143 -0.84 9.24 9.29
CA ASN A 143 -1.64 10.32 8.72
C ASN A 143 -1.50 10.44 7.20
N GLU A 144 -1.69 9.34 6.47
CA GLU A 144 -1.49 9.30 5.01
C GLU A 144 -2.72 8.77 4.26
N TRP A 145 -3.13 9.46 3.20
CA TRP A 145 -3.97 8.85 2.17
C TRP A 145 -3.13 7.95 1.27
N LEU A 146 -3.68 6.78 0.96
CA LEU A 146 -3.01 5.76 0.19
C LEU A 146 -3.86 5.40 -1.02
N VAL A 147 -3.20 5.20 -2.16
CA VAL A 147 -3.75 4.46 -3.30
C VAL A 147 -2.90 3.22 -3.48
N ARG A 148 -3.53 2.05 -3.49
CA ARG A 148 -2.86 0.75 -3.62
C ARG A 148 -3.16 0.14 -4.97
N CYS A 149 -2.18 -0.56 -5.54
CA CYS A 149 -2.41 -1.53 -6.60
C CYS A 149 -2.05 -2.92 -6.11
N LEU A 150 -3.03 -3.83 -6.13
CA LEU A 150 -2.88 -5.23 -5.76
C LEU A 150 -3.12 -6.14 -6.97
N SER A 151 -2.56 -7.34 -6.94
CA SER A 151 -2.90 -8.44 -7.83
C SER A 151 -4.29 -8.99 -7.49
N LEU A 152 -5.15 -9.20 -8.49
CA LEU A 152 -6.46 -9.81 -8.28
C LEU A 152 -6.35 -11.29 -7.90
N ASP A 153 -5.35 -12.01 -8.42
CA ASP A 153 -5.23 -13.45 -8.23
C ASP A 153 -4.61 -13.82 -6.88
N THR A 154 -3.64 -13.02 -6.42
CA THR A 154 -2.83 -13.34 -5.22
C THR A 154 -3.07 -12.39 -4.07
N GLY A 155 -3.58 -11.18 -4.32
CA GLY A 155 -3.65 -10.10 -3.33
C GLY A 155 -2.31 -9.40 -3.07
N ASP A 156 -1.24 -9.78 -3.78
CA ASP A 156 0.08 -9.19 -3.61
C ASP A 156 0.08 -7.72 -4.02
N GLN A 157 0.78 -6.90 -3.24
CA GLN A 157 0.89 -5.48 -3.53
C GLN A 157 1.96 -5.20 -4.59
N HIS A 158 1.56 -4.57 -5.69
CA HIS A 158 2.47 -4.10 -6.71
C HIS A 158 3.08 -2.74 -6.36
N TRP A 159 2.27 -1.80 -5.90
CA TRP A 159 2.72 -0.48 -5.48
C TRP A 159 1.73 0.19 -4.52
N ILE A 160 2.22 1.21 -3.81
CA ILE A 160 1.41 2.15 -3.04
C ILE A 160 1.86 3.56 -3.42
N TYR A 161 0.90 4.42 -3.70
CA TYR A 161 1.10 5.86 -3.72
C TYR A 161 0.61 6.46 -2.39
N ARG A 162 1.39 7.38 -1.81
CA ARG A 162 1.18 7.91 -0.46
C ARG A 162 1.12 9.42 -0.48
N VAL A 163 0.19 9.99 0.28
CA VAL A 163 0.07 11.44 0.44
C VAL A 163 -0.11 11.77 1.92
N PRO A 164 0.81 12.53 2.54
CA PRO A 164 0.62 13.03 3.90
C PRO A 164 -0.63 13.89 3.98
N LYS A 165 -1.61 13.45 4.77
CA LYS A 165 -2.88 14.13 4.95
C LYS A 165 -3.47 13.82 6.32
N ARG A 166 -3.33 14.75 7.24
CA ARG A 166 -4.08 14.67 8.50
C ARG A 166 -5.55 14.93 8.23
N ILE A 167 -6.39 13.97 8.60
CA ILE A 167 -7.85 14.09 8.52
C ILE A 167 -8.48 13.98 9.91
N ARG A 168 -9.68 14.56 10.05
CA ARG A 168 -10.55 14.20 11.17
C ARG A 168 -11.27 12.90 10.82
N PRO A 169 -11.40 11.95 11.78
CA PRO A 169 -12.15 10.72 11.55
C PRO A 169 -13.58 10.98 11.02
N ASN A 170 -14.11 10.01 10.28
CA ASN A 170 -15.50 9.91 9.77
C ASN A 170 -15.95 10.91 8.68
N HIS A 171 -15.56 12.19 8.74
CA HIS A 171 -16.04 13.21 7.79
C HIS A 171 -15.05 13.52 6.65
N SER A 172 -13.85 12.93 6.68
CA SER A 172 -12.79 13.21 5.70
C SER A 172 -11.98 11.98 5.29
N ILE A 173 -12.42 10.78 5.65
CA ILE A 173 -11.86 9.53 5.14
C ILE A 173 -12.37 9.34 3.71
N THR A 174 -11.45 9.01 2.81
CA THR A 174 -11.63 8.84 1.36
C THR A 174 -13.01 8.31 0.98
N ARG A 175 -13.84 9.17 0.37
CA ARG A 175 -15.07 8.78 -0.31
C ARG A 175 -14.76 8.74 -1.80
N SER A 176 -14.93 7.59 -2.43
CA SER A 176 -14.82 7.41 -3.88
C SER A 176 -15.88 8.20 -4.62
#